data_AF-A0A3B0M1C3-F1
#
_entry.id   AF-A0A3B0M1C3-F1
#
_cell.length_a   1.000
_cell.length_b   1.000
_cell.length_c   1.000
_cell.angle_alpha   90.00
_cell.angle_beta   90.00
_cell.angle_gamma   90.00
#
_symmetry.space_group_name_H-M   'P 1'
#
loop_
_entity.id
_entity.type
_entity.pdbx_description
1 polymer ?
#
loop_
_entity_poly.entity_id
_entity_poly.type
_entity_poly.pdbx_seq_one_letter_code
_entity_poly.pdbx_strand_id
1 'polypeptide(L)'
;MGRERYATTLQIVDPDRLSNPQQNFDMPFVRGGVEIDNDGAPVAYHIREAHTGDWWSGKKTLTCQRIARETAWGRPHVIHDYDHDRGAQHRGTGILTQVVQRLKMLIKYDQSALEAAILNAVFGAYIESPYDPQMVESAIGEKFDDTQLGCYQDGRLEFHQDRRITLQNGARIPIMYPGEKLPPWMPPAPKVTLKVLRVRRSEILQQQRAYPPNR
;
A
#
# COMPACT_ATOMS: atom_id res chain seq x y z
N MET A 1 -38.16 9.25 1.31
CA MET A 1 -38.50 10.40 0.43
C MET A 1 -39.99 10.67 0.57
N GLY A 2 -40.36 11.89 0.96
CA GLY A 2 -41.71 12.28 1.41
C GLY A 2 -42.80 12.22 0.32
N ARG A 3 -44.03 11.95 0.75
CA ARG A 3 -45.24 11.79 -0.09
C ARG A 3 -45.99 13.12 -0.28
N GLU A 4 -45.33 14.13 -0.85
CA GLU A 4 -45.99 15.35 -1.33
C GLU A 4 -46.31 15.20 -2.83
N ARG A 5 -47.47 15.70 -3.30
CA ARG A 5 -47.91 15.52 -4.70
C ARG A 5 -46.95 16.12 -5.73
N TYR A 6 -46.27 17.21 -5.38
CA TYR A 6 -45.22 17.83 -6.19
C TYR A 6 -44.15 18.42 -5.28
N ALA A 7 -43.01 17.74 -5.16
CA ALA A 7 -41.82 18.25 -4.49
C ALA A 7 -40.58 17.85 -5.29
N THR A 8 -39.58 18.72 -5.34
CA THR A 8 -38.26 18.33 -5.88
C THR A 8 -37.59 17.42 -4.87
N THR A 9 -37.47 16.13 -5.19
CA THR A 9 -36.71 15.17 -4.40
C THR A 9 -35.33 14.99 -5.03
N LEU A 10 -34.30 14.85 -4.18
CA LEU A 10 -32.92 14.61 -4.61
C LEU A 10 -32.52 13.20 -4.23
N GLN A 11 -32.10 12.40 -5.20
CA GLN A 11 -31.53 11.09 -4.93
C GLN A 11 -30.02 11.18 -5.04
N ILE A 12 -29.32 10.82 -3.97
CA ILE A 12 -27.88 10.63 -4.01
C ILE A 12 -27.60 9.29 -4.69
N VAL A 13 -26.75 9.33 -5.71
CA VAL A 13 -26.32 8.15 -6.46
C VAL A 13 -24.84 7.93 -6.19
N ASP A 14 -24.47 6.68 -5.90
CA ASP A 14 -23.08 6.28 -5.73
C ASP A 14 -22.29 6.47 -7.04
N PRO A 15 -21.11 7.13 -7.04
CA PRO A 15 -20.29 7.29 -8.23
C PRO A 15 -19.82 5.96 -8.86
N ASP A 16 -19.76 4.83 -8.14
CA ASP A 16 -19.42 3.52 -8.75
C ASP A 16 -20.54 3.00 -9.67
N ARG A 17 -21.77 3.50 -9.48
CA ARG A 17 -22.89 3.17 -10.38
C ARG A 17 -22.81 3.91 -11.71
N LEU A 18 -22.00 4.97 -11.82
CA LEU A 18 -21.76 5.64 -13.10
C LEU A 18 -20.77 4.80 -13.92
N SER A 19 -21.25 4.16 -14.99
CA SER A 19 -20.45 3.22 -15.79
C SER A 19 -20.96 3.17 -17.23
N ASN A 20 -20.08 2.79 -18.16
CA ASN A 20 -20.49 2.48 -19.51
C ASN A 20 -21.49 1.31 -19.52
N PRO A 21 -22.53 1.36 -20.37
CA PRO A 21 -23.44 0.25 -20.58
C PRO A 21 -22.70 -1.04 -20.87
N GLN A 22 -23.12 -2.14 -20.22
CA GLN A 22 -22.51 -3.47 -20.35
C GLN A 22 -20.99 -3.50 -20.09
N GLN A 23 -20.44 -2.51 -19.38
CA GLN A 23 -18.99 -2.38 -19.12
C GLN A 23 -18.14 -2.29 -20.40
N ASN A 24 -18.72 -1.74 -21.48
CA ASN A 24 -17.98 -1.48 -22.69
C ASN A 24 -16.81 -0.51 -22.44
N PHE A 25 -15.77 -0.63 -23.27
CA PHE A 25 -14.66 0.31 -23.28
C PHE A 25 -15.12 1.73 -23.59
N ASP A 26 -14.34 2.70 -23.12
CA ASP A 26 -14.58 4.11 -23.40
C ASP A 26 -14.53 4.36 -24.92
N MET A 27 -15.57 5.03 -25.40
CA MET A 27 -15.75 5.43 -26.79
C MET A 27 -15.62 6.95 -26.90
N PRO A 28 -15.47 7.51 -28.12
CA PRO A 28 -15.33 8.95 -28.30
C PRO A 28 -16.44 9.77 -27.63
N PHE A 29 -17.69 9.26 -27.66
CA PHE A 29 -18.88 9.93 -27.14
C PHE A 29 -19.38 9.40 -25.79
N VAL A 30 -18.82 8.30 -25.26
CA VAL A 30 -19.24 7.72 -23.97
C VAL A 30 -18.00 7.31 -23.20
N ARG A 31 -17.73 7.98 -22.07
CA ARG A 31 -16.52 7.78 -21.26
C ARG A 31 -16.88 7.64 -19.78
N GLY A 32 -16.55 6.52 -19.17
CA GLY A 32 -16.80 6.26 -17.76
C GLY A 32 -18.25 6.45 -17.32
N GLY A 33 -19.21 6.21 -18.20
CA GLY A 33 -20.66 6.39 -18.00
C GLY A 33 -21.19 7.78 -18.34
N VAL A 34 -20.35 8.72 -18.78
CA VAL A 34 -20.77 10.05 -19.22
C VAL A 34 -20.84 10.09 -20.75
N GLU A 35 -22.02 10.39 -21.28
CA GLU A 35 -22.21 10.66 -22.70
C GLU A 35 -21.93 12.14 -22.98
N ILE A 36 -21.11 12.41 -23.99
CA ILE A 36 -20.61 13.74 -24.33
C ILE A 36 -20.90 14.11 -25.78
N ASP A 37 -21.06 15.41 -26.04
CA ASP A 37 -21.18 15.96 -27.39
C ASP A 37 -19.81 16.20 -28.05
N ASN A 38 -19.83 16.77 -29.26
CA ASN A 38 -18.62 17.10 -30.03
C ASN A 38 -17.73 18.15 -29.33
N ASP A 39 -18.34 19.01 -28.51
CA ASP A 39 -17.65 20.05 -27.76
C ASP A 39 -17.12 19.53 -26.40
N GLY A 40 -17.43 18.27 -26.08
CA GLY A 40 -17.04 17.60 -24.85
C GLY A 40 -17.94 17.88 -23.66
N ALA A 41 -19.09 18.55 -23.86
CA ALA A 41 -20.04 18.80 -22.80
C ALA A 41 -20.89 17.54 -22.51
N PRO A 42 -21.20 17.26 -21.24
CA PRO A 42 -22.01 16.10 -20.87
C PRO A 42 -23.48 16.29 -21.28
N VAL A 43 -24.02 15.31 -22.01
CA VAL A 43 -25.40 15.27 -22.53
C VAL A 43 -26.27 14.31 -21.70
N ALA A 44 -25.73 13.15 -21.33
CA ALA A 44 -26.44 12.14 -20.56
C ALA A 44 -25.48 11.33 -19.66
N TYR A 45 -26.06 10.64 -18.69
CA TYR A 45 -25.35 9.78 -17.75
C TYR A 45 -25.94 8.38 -17.78
N HIS A 46 -25.07 7.38 -17.79
CA HIS A 46 -25.42 5.97 -17.71
C HIS A 46 -25.23 5.48 -16.27
N ILE A 47 -26.33 5.29 -15.57
CA ILE A 47 -26.34 4.88 -14.15
C ILE A 47 -26.82 3.43 -14.06
N ARG A 48 -26.00 2.56 -13.47
CA ARG A 48 -26.34 1.16 -13.19
C ARG A 48 -27.51 1.09 -12.22
N GLU A 49 -28.44 0.15 -12.43
CA GLU A 49 -29.56 -0.03 -11.49
C GLU A 49 -29.10 -0.50 -10.11
N ALA A 50 -28.05 -1.34 -10.05
CA ALA A 50 -27.46 -1.81 -8.80
C ALA A 50 -25.94 -1.55 -8.76
N HIS A 51 -25.41 -1.46 -7.54
CA HIS A 51 -23.97 -1.37 -7.30
C HIS A 51 -23.29 -2.71 -7.63
N THR A 52 -22.01 -2.69 -8.03
CA THR A 52 -21.28 -3.92 -8.41
C THR A 52 -21.23 -4.96 -7.29
N GLY A 53 -21.06 -4.48 -6.06
CA GLY A 53 -21.04 -5.31 -4.85
C GLY A 53 -22.41 -5.70 -4.29
N ASP A 54 -23.53 -5.37 -4.95
CA ASP A 54 -24.85 -5.79 -4.48
C ASP A 54 -25.12 -7.26 -4.85
N TRP A 55 -24.93 -8.15 -3.87
CA TRP A 55 -25.11 -9.60 -4.01
C TRP A 55 -26.55 -10.01 -4.38
N TRP A 56 -27.55 -9.22 -3.97
CA TRP A 56 -28.96 -9.56 -4.19
C TRP A 56 -29.45 -9.17 -5.59
N SER A 57 -28.77 -8.23 -6.24
CA SER A 57 -29.22 -7.59 -7.48
C SER A 57 -28.29 -7.85 -8.68
N GLY A 58 -27.56 -8.96 -8.70
CA GLY A 58 -26.50 -9.24 -9.69
C GLY A 58 -26.88 -9.07 -11.18
N LYS A 59 -28.15 -9.33 -11.56
CA LYS A 59 -28.62 -9.07 -12.94
C LYS A 59 -28.75 -7.57 -13.25
N LYS A 60 -29.13 -6.77 -12.25
CA LYS A 60 -29.29 -5.31 -12.35
C LYS A 60 -27.96 -4.55 -12.28
N THR A 61 -26.90 -5.26 -11.94
CA THR A 61 -25.53 -4.76 -11.97
C THR A 61 -25.07 -4.49 -13.40
N LEU A 62 -25.61 -5.14 -14.43
CA LEU A 62 -25.20 -4.90 -15.83
C LEU A 62 -26.14 -3.98 -16.59
N THR A 63 -27.37 -3.77 -16.11
CA THR A 63 -28.32 -2.84 -16.70
C THR A 63 -28.01 -1.41 -16.29
N CYS A 64 -27.77 -0.56 -17.29
CA CYS A 64 -27.55 0.87 -17.12
C CYS A 64 -28.76 1.62 -17.66
N GLN A 65 -29.31 2.52 -16.85
CA GLN A 65 -30.32 3.47 -17.27
C GLN A 65 -29.62 4.73 -17.80
N ARG A 66 -29.98 5.15 -19.01
CA ARG A 66 -29.55 6.44 -19.57
C ARG A 66 -30.46 7.54 -19.03
N ILE A 67 -29.90 8.55 -18.40
CA ILE A 67 -30.60 9.71 -17.87
C ILE A 67 -30.02 10.96 -18.53
N ALA A 68 -30.86 11.73 -19.22
CA ALA A 68 -30.43 13.01 -19.81
C ALA A 68 -30.00 13.98 -18.70
N ARG A 69 -28.97 14.78 -18.95
CA ARG A 69 -28.46 15.77 -17.98
C ARG A 69 -29.51 16.82 -17.64
N GLU A 70 -30.23 17.29 -18.64
CA GLU A 70 -31.24 18.36 -18.54
C GLU A 70 -32.53 17.98 -19.28
N THR A 71 -33.65 18.59 -18.90
CA THR A 71 -34.89 18.54 -19.67
C THR A 71 -34.80 19.37 -20.95
N ALA A 72 -35.73 19.19 -21.88
CA ALA A 72 -35.83 20.00 -23.10
C ALA A 72 -35.94 21.52 -22.86
N TRP A 73 -36.30 21.94 -21.63
CA TRP A 73 -36.44 23.34 -21.23
C TRP A 73 -35.35 23.79 -20.24
N GLY A 74 -34.28 23.01 -20.07
CA GLY A 74 -33.07 23.41 -19.34
C GLY A 74 -33.06 23.13 -17.84
N ARG A 75 -33.99 22.33 -17.30
CA ARG A 75 -33.93 21.93 -15.88
C ARG A 75 -32.97 20.76 -15.69
N PRO A 76 -31.98 20.85 -14.79
CA PRO A 76 -31.08 19.74 -14.53
C PRO A 76 -31.81 18.56 -13.90
N HIS A 77 -31.59 17.37 -14.47
CA HIS A 77 -31.96 16.07 -13.90
C HIS A 77 -30.80 15.45 -13.13
N VAL A 78 -29.57 15.66 -13.60
CA VAL A 78 -28.37 15.12 -12.98
C VAL A 78 -27.40 16.26 -12.70
N ILE A 79 -26.93 16.32 -11.45
CA ILE A 79 -25.85 17.20 -11.02
C ILE A 79 -24.64 16.30 -10.78
N HIS A 80 -23.64 16.40 -11.63
CA HIS A 80 -22.38 15.68 -11.46
C HIS A 80 -21.33 16.64 -10.91
N ASP A 81 -21.16 16.63 -9.60
CA ASP A 81 -20.21 17.49 -8.89
C ASP A 81 -18.87 16.77 -8.72
N TYR A 82 -17.81 17.33 -9.30
CA TYR A 82 -16.46 16.78 -9.20
C TYR A 82 -15.37 17.81 -9.54
N ASP A 83 -14.20 17.63 -8.91
CA ASP A 83 -13.02 18.44 -9.20
C ASP A 83 -12.30 17.93 -10.45
N HIS A 84 -12.04 18.85 -11.39
CA HIS A 84 -11.24 18.60 -12.59
C HIS A 84 -9.76 18.86 -12.30
N ASP A 85 -8.91 17.86 -12.51
CA ASP A 85 -7.46 17.97 -12.41
C ASP A 85 -6.81 18.07 -13.80
N ARG A 86 -7.46 17.53 -14.84
CA ARG A 86 -6.99 17.53 -16.24
C ARG A 86 -8.07 17.98 -17.21
N GLY A 87 -7.64 18.56 -18.34
CA GLY A 87 -8.54 18.88 -19.45
C GLY A 87 -9.19 17.61 -20.02
N ALA A 88 -10.47 17.71 -20.40
CA ALA A 88 -11.30 16.61 -20.90
C ALA A 88 -11.53 15.44 -19.91
N GLN A 89 -11.32 15.67 -18.61
CA GLN A 89 -11.67 14.73 -17.56
C GLN A 89 -13.17 14.79 -17.28
N HIS A 90 -13.85 13.63 -17.33
CA HIS A 90 -15.31 13.54 -17.13
C HIS A 90 -15.72 13.02 -15.76
N ARG A 91 -14.75 12.68 -14.90
CA ARG A 91 -14.93 12.18 -13.54
C ARG A 91 -13.82 12.68 -12.63
N GLY A 92 -14.16 13.12 -11.43
CA GLY A 92 -13.17 13.53 -10.44
C GLY A 92 -12.38 12.37 -9.88
N THR A 93 -11.22 12.69 -9.34
CA THR A 93 -10.51 11.78 -8.44
C THR A 93 -10.99 12.03 -7.02
N GLY A 94 -11.08 10.98 -6.20
CA GLY A 94 -11.50 11.17 -4.81
C GLY A 94 -10.48 12.02 -4.05
N ILE A 95 -10.93 12.83 -3.09
CA ILE A 95 -10.06 13.71 -2.29
C ILE A 95 -8.87 12.97 -1.64
N LEU A 96 -9.04 11.69 -1.31
CA LEU A 96 -8.02 10.85 -0.67
C LEU A 96 -7.04 10.20 -1.67
N THR A 97 -7.25 10.34 -2.98
CA THR A 97 -6.42 9.65 -4.00
C THR A 97 -4.93 9.97 -3.84
N GLN A 98 -4.61 11.22 -3.46
CA GLN A 98 -3.24 11.67 -3.25
C GLN A 98 -2.56 11.03 -2.03
N VAL A 99 -3.34 10.61 -1.01
CA VAL A 99 -2.80 9.98 0.20
C VAL A 99 -2.77 8.45 0.11
N VAL A 100 -3.50 7.83 -0.81
CA VAL A 100 -3.54 6.36 -0.98
C VAL A 100 -2.13 5.77 -1.16
N GLN A 101 -1.28 6.41 -1.97
CA GLN A 101 0.10 5.94 -2.16
C GLN A 101 0.90 6.00 -0.85
N ARG A 102 0.71 7.04 -0.03
CA ARG A 102 1.40 7.17 1.26
C ARG A 102 0.90 6.12 2.26
N LEU A 103 -0.41 5.89 2.31
CA LEU A 103 -1.00 4.83 3.15
C LEU A 103 -0.50 3.45 2.74
N LYS A 104 -0.40 3.16 1.44
CA LYS A 104 0.17 1.91 0.95
C LYS A 104 1.64 1.72 1.36
N MET A 105 2.43 2.80 1.34
CA MET A 105 3.82 2.76 1.80
C MET A 105 3.91 2.55 3.32
N LEU A 106 3.00 3.13 4.09
CA LEU A 106 2.92 2.92 5.54
C LEU A 106 2.63 1.45 5.88
N ILE A 107 1.65 0.83 5.22
CA ILE A 107 1.32 -0.59 5.42
C ILE A 107 2.54 -1.48 5.12
N LYS A 108 3.28 -1.18 4.04
CA LYS A 108 4.52 -1.90 3.72
C LYS A 108 5.61 -1.71 4.77
N TYR A 109 5.73 -0.50 5.31
CA TYR A 109 6.69 -0.21 6.38
C TYR A 109 6.38 -1.03 7.62
N ASP A 110 5.13 -1.07 8.05
CA ASP A 110 4.70 -1.84 9.23
C ASP A 110 4.97 -3.35 9.03
N GLN A 111 4.69 -3.88 7.83
CA GLN A 111 5.01 -5.27 7.48
C GLN A 111 6.52 -5.55 7.60
N SER A 112 7.37 -4.72 6.99
CA SER A 112 8.82 -4.89 7.07
C SER A 112 9.36 -4.71 8.50
N ALA A 113 8.77 -3.83 9.31
CA ALA A 113 9.14 -3.65 10.70
C ALA A 113 8.80 -4.88 11.54
N LEU A 114 7.63 -5.48 11.34
CA LEU A 114 7.23 -6.72 11.99
C LEU A 114 8.12 -7.90 11.58
N GLU A 115 8.43 -8.03 10.29
CA GLU A 115 9.35 -9.07 9.79
C GLU A 115 10.75 -8.93 10.41
N ALA A 116 11.28 -7.71 10.50
CA ALA A 116 12.56 -7.45 11.15
C ALA A 116 12.51 -7.75 12.66
N ALA A 117 11.41 -7.42 13.35
CA ALA A 117 11.22 -7.73 14.76
C ALA A 117 11.16 -9.25 15.02
N ILE A 118 10.44 -9.99 14.17
CA ILE A 118 10.40 -11.46 14.23
C ILE A 118 11.80 -12.03 14.03
N LEU A 119 12.53 -11.56 13.01
CA LEU A 119 13.88 -12.03 12.73
C LEU A 119 14.84 -11.76 13.91
N ASN A 120 14.74 -10.57 14.52
CA ASN A 120 15.51 -10.21 15.70
C ASN A 120 15.14 -11.06 16.93
N ALA A 121 13.85 -11.35 17.15
CA ALA A 121 13.42 -12.21 18.25
C ALA A 121 13.93 -13.65 18.08
N VAL A 122 13.88 -14.16 16.84
CA VAL A 122 14.41 -15.48 16.48
C VAL A 122 15.92 -15.52 16.73
N PHE A 123 16.71 -14.59 16.17
CA PHE A 123 18.17 -14.59 16.39
C PHE A 123 18.58 -14.27 17.83
N GLY A 124 17.87 -13.38 18.53
CA GLY A 124 18.15 -13.05 19.93
C GLY A 124 17.97 -14.25 20.85
N ALA A 125 16.91 -15.04 20.65
CA ALA A 125 16.69 -16.29 21.38
C ALA A 125 17.78 -17.35 21.11
N TYR A 126 18.45 -17.30 19.96
CA TYR A 126 19.57 -18.19 19.64
C TYR A 126 20.93 -17.68 20.14
N ILE A 127 21.10 -16.37 20.32
CA ILE A 127 22.36 -15.78 20.86
C ILE A 127 22.51 -16.11 22.35
N GLU A 128 21.41 -16.16 23.10
CA GLU A 128 21.42 -16.57 24.52
C GLU A 128 21.22 -18.08 24.65
N SER A 129 22.27 -18.86 24.34
CA SER A 129 22.33 -20.26 24.78
C SER A 129 22.46 -20.31 26.32
N PRO A 130 21.76 -21.21 27.04
CA PRO A 130 22.02 -21.40 28.45
C PRO A 130 23.48 -21.79 28.66
N TYR A 131 24.19 -21.04 29.50
CA TYR A 131 25.53 -21.42 29.95
C TYR A 131 25.48 -22.81 30.57
N ASP A 132 26.27 -23.75 30.07
CA ASP A 132 26.56 -24.98 30.80
C ASP A 132 27.54 -24.63 31.93
N PRO A 133 27.17 -24.78 33.22
CA PRO A 133 28.03 -24.45 34.34
C PRO A 133 29.40 -25.14 34.27
N GLN A 134 29.46 -26.34 33.67
CA GLN A 134 30.72 -27.11 33.52
C GLN A 134 31.71 -26.43 32.56
N MET A 135 31.22 -25.70 31.57
CA MET A 135 32.05 -24.96 30.59
C MET A 135 32.54 -23.62 31.13
N VAL A 136 31.83 -23.02 32.09
CA VAL A 136 32.25 -21.78 32.74
C VAL A 136 33.36 -22.07 33.76
N GLU A 137 33.28 -23.20 34.46
CA GLU A 137 34.30 -23.63 35.42
C GLU A 137 35.65 -23.93 34.76
N SER A 138 35.64 -24.53 33.56
CA SER A 138 36.87 -24.81 32.79
C SER A 138 37.53 -23.54 32.22
N ALA A 139 36.76 -22.48 31.94
CA ALA A 139 37.27 -21.20 31.45
C ALA A 139 37.76 -20.24 32.55
N ILE A 140 37.29 -20.40 33.80
CA ILE A 140 37.67 -19.57 34.95
C ILE A 140 38.86 -20.17 35.72
N GLY A 141 39.26 -21.41 35.42
CA GLY A 141 40.47 -22.03 35.99
C GLY A 141 41.74 -21.23 35.68
N GLU A 142 42.25 -20.51 36.68
CA GLU A 142 43.47 -19.70 36.62
C GLU A 142 44.69 -20.53 36.18
N LYS A 143 45.00 -20.49 34.88
CA LYS A 143 46.35 -20.51 34.27
C LYS A 143 46.22 -20.46 32.76
N PHE A 144 46.43 -19.27 32.18
CA PHE A 144 46.57 -19.10 30.74
C PHE A 144 47.84 -19.82 30.25
N ASP A 145 47.65 -21.01 29.70
CA ASP A 145 48.66 -21.82 29.01
C ASP A 145 48.20 -22.07 27.57
N ASP A 146 49.13 -22.07 26.60
CA ASP A 146 48.84 -22.18 25.14
C ASP A 146 48.09 -23.49 24.80
N THR A 147 48.22 -24.48 25.68
CA THR A 147 47.51 -25.78 25.66
C THR A 147 45.99 -25.65 25.88
N GLN A 148 45.51 -24.60 26.56
CA GLN A 148 44.07 -24.35 26.79
C GLN A 148 43.35 -23.80 25.54
N LEU A 149 44.08 -23.19 24.61
CA LEU A 149 43.50 -22.73 23.35
C LEU A 149 43.09 -23.94 22.47
N GLY A 150 43.89 -25.02 22.54
CA GLY A 150 43.60 -26.28 21.86
C GLY A 150 42.32 -26.94 22.35
N CYS A 151 42.13 -27.07 23.67
CA CYS A 151 40.92 -27.71 24.21
C CYS A 151 39.63 -26.91 23.94
N TYR A 152 39.71 -25.57 23.88
CA TYR A 152 38.59 -24.72 23.46
C TYR A 152 38.24 -24.91 21.98
N GLN A 153 39.24 -24.95 21.09
CA GLN A 153 39.03 -25.18 19.65
C GLN A 153 38.54 -26.59 19.36
N ASP A 154 39.03 -27.60 20.09
CA ASP A 154 38.60 -28.99 19.97
C ASP A 154 37.15 -29.16 20.42
N GLY A 155 36.77 -28.57 21.57
CA GLY A 155 35.38 -28.57 22.05
C GLY A 155 34.42 -27.83 21.12
N ARG A 156 34.88 -26.74 20.47
CA ARG A 156 34.12 -26.02 19.44
C ARG A 156 33.93 -26.85 18.18
N LEU A 157 34.98 -27.53 17.72
CA LEU A 157 34.93 -28.39 16.55
C LEU A 157 33.98 -29.57 16.79
N GLU A 158 34.05 -30.19 17.95
CA GLU A 158 33.14 -31.27 18.35
C GLU A 158 31.68 -30.79 18.42
N PHE A 159 31.42 -29.63 19.03
CA PHE A 159 30.07 -29.06 19.11
C PHE A 159 29.44 -28.74 17.75
N HIS A 160 30.22 -28.23 16.79
CA HIS A 160 29.72 -27.99 15.42
C HIS A 160 29.67 -29.27 14.57
N GLN A 161 30.40 -30.32 14.94
CA GLN A 161 30.31 -31.63 14.32
C GLN A 161 29.13 -32.45 14.88
N ASP A 162 28.71 -32.18 16.10
CA ASP A 162 27.62 -32.88 16.78
C ASP A 162 26.26 -32.48 16.19
N ARG A 163 25.72 -33.33 15.32
CA ARG A 163 24.56 -33.04 14.46
C ARG A 163 23.20 -33.15 15.18
N ARG A 164 23.15 -32.96 16.50
CA ARG A 164 22.01 -33.39 17.33
C ARG A 164 20.73 -32.57 17.17
N ILE A 165 20.78 -31.38 16.58
CA ILE A 165 19.61 -30.47 16.51
C ILE A 165 19.22 -30.18 15.05
N THR A 166 18.64 -31.19 14.40
CA THR A 166 17.91 -31.04 13.14
C THR A 166 16.42 -31.10 13.44
N LEU A 167 15.62 -30.19 12.87
CA LEU A 167 14.17 -30.36 12.88
C LEU A 167 13.80 -31.60 12.03
N GLN A 168 12.66 -32.23 12.31
CA GLN A 168 12.14 -33.39 11.56
C GLN A 168 12.06 -33.19 10.03
N ASN A 169 12.10 -31.94 9.56
CA ASN A 169 12.10 -31.56 8.14
C ASN A 169 13.51 -31.38 7.53
N GLY A 170 14.59 -31.69 8.27
CA GLY A 170 15.97 -31.55 7.81
C GLY A 170 16.51 -30.11 7.84
N ALA A 171 15.71 -29.13 8.30
CA ALA A 171 16.19 -27.76 8.53
C ALA A 171 17.18 -27.76 9.71
N ARG A 172 18.37 -27.21 9.46
CA ARG A 172 19.44 -27.10 10.44
C ARG A 172 19.27 -25.80 11.21
N ILE A 173 19.25 -25.87 12.54
CA ILE A 173 19.39 -24.68 13.38
C ILE A 173 20.90 -24.43 13.57
N PRO A 174 21.47 -23.32 13.06
CA PRO A 174 22.84 -22.97 13.37
C PRO A 174 22.92 -22.54 14.84
N ILE A 175 23.45 -23.43 15.69
CA ILE A 175 23.78 -23.14 17.09
C ILE A 175 25.23 -22.69 17.17
N MET A 176 25.49 -21.65 17.97
CA MET A 176 26.83 -21.11 18.20
C MET A 176 27.46 -21.80 19.42
N TYR A 177 28.79 -21.93 19.43
CA TYR A 177 29.48 -22.44 20.62
C TYR A 177 29.34 -21.44 21.78
N PRO A 178 29.22 -21.90 23.05
CA PRO A 178 29.10 -21.00 24.20
C PRO A 178 30.21 -19.93 24.22
N GLY A 179 29.82 -18.67 24.39
CA GLY A 179 30.74 -17.52 24.38
C GLY A 179 30.96 -16.86 23.00
N GLU A 180 30.51 -17.47 21.91
CA GLU A 180 30.56 -16.86 20.58
C GLU A 180 29.43 -15.86 20.38
N LYS A 181 29.79 -14.65 19.91
CA LYS A 181 28.83 -13.60 19.58
C LYS A 181 28.85 -13.37 18.07
N LEU A 182 27.70 -13.42 17.43
CA LEU A 182 27.54 -12.82 16.11
C LEU A 182 27.45 -11.29 16.29
N PRO A 183 28.08 -10.49 15.43
CA PRO A 183 27.79 -9.07 15.40
C PRO A 183 26.28 -8.90 15.15
N PRO A 184 25.60 -7.96 15.83
CA PRO A 184 24.18 -7.74 15.62
C PRO A 184 23.94 -7.46 14.14
N TRP A 185 23.37 -8.43 13.43
CA TRP A 185 22.88 -8.27 12.08
C TRP A 185 21.57 -7.51 12.17
N MET A 186 21.67 -6.19 12.26
CA MET A 186 20.51 -5.32 12.22
C MET A 186 20.44 -4.72 10.81
N PRO A 187 19.59 -5.25 9.90
CA PRO A 187 19.27 -4.50 8.71
C PRO A 187 18.73 -3.13 9.17
N PRO A 188 19.27 -2.02 8.66
CA PRO A 188 18.84 -0.70 9.09
C PRO A 188 17.33 -0.58 8.87
N ALA A 189 16.60 -0.08 9.88
CA ALA A 189 15.17 0.17 9.76
C ALA A 189 14.90 0.93 8.45
N PRO A 190 13.89 0.54 7.65
CA PRO A 190 13.66 1.12 6.34
C PRO A 190 13.45 2.64 6.48
N LYS A 191 14.43 3.43 6.03
CA LYS A 191 14.38 4.89 6.12
C LYS A 191 13.51 5.44 4.99
N VAL A 192 12.25 5.75 5.29
CA VAL A 192 11.42 6.54 4.36
C VAL A 192 11.81 8.00 4.49
N THR A 193 12.69 8.48 3.61
CA THR A 193 13.02 9.91 3.53
C THR A 193 11.98 10.63 2.68
N LEU A 194 11.00 11.26 3.32
CA LEU A 194 10.04 12.13 2.64
C LEU A 194 10.73 13.45 2.28
N LYS A 195 11.17 13.59 1.03
CA LYS A 195 11.56 14.90 0.47
C LYS A 195 10.29 15.75 0.31
N VAL A 196 10.03 16.63 1.26
CA VAL A 196 9.10 17.74 1.05
C VAL A 196 9.79 18.73 0.11
N LEU A 197 9.41 18.71 -1.17
CA LEU A 197 9.86 19.72 -2.14
C LEU A 197 9.22 21.05 -1.76
N ARG A 198 9.95 21.87 -1.00
CA ARG A 198 9.59 23.26 -0.74
C ARG A 198 9.94 24.07 -1.98
N VAL A 199 8.99 24.19 -2.91
CA VAL A 199 9.13 25.08 -4.07
C VAL A 199 9.23 26.52 -3.56
N ARG A 200 10.37 27.17 -3.80
CA ARG A 200 10.54 28.58 -3.44
C ARG A 200 9.85 29.45 -4.48
N ARG A 201 9.03 30.41 -4.05
CA ARG A 201 8.33 31.39 -4.92
C ARG A 201 9.28 32.09 -5.92
N SER A 202 10.56 32.24 -5.58
CA SER A 202 11.58 32.83 -6.44
C SER A 202 11.91 31.99 -7.68
N GLU A 203 11.79 30.66 -7.61
CA GLU A 203 12.09 29.76 -8.75
C GLU A 203 10.95 29.78 -9.79
N ILE A 204 9.69 29.86 -9.34
CA ILE A 204 8.52 30.00 -10.22
C ILE A 204 8.59 31.30 -11.04
N LEU A 205 9.02 32.39 -10.42
CA LEU A 205 9.14 33.70 -11.07
C LEU A 205 10.30 33.76 -12.10
N GLN A 206 11.36 32.97 -11.92
CA GLN A 206 12.43 32.88 -12.91
C GLN A 206 12.01 32.04 -14.12
N GLN A 207 11.23 30.98 -13.91
CA GLN A 207 10.74 30.12 -14.99
C GLN A 207 9.68 30.82 -15.85
N GLN A 208 8.85 31.68 -15.26
CA GLN A 208 7.90 32.53 -16.00
C GLN A 208 8.57 33.66 -16.79
N ARG A 209 9.78 34.11 -16.41
CA ARG A 209 10.57 35.07 -17.20
C ARG A 209 11.26 34.42 -18.41
N ALA A 210 11.55 33.12 -18.35
CA ALA A 210 12.21 32.40 -19.42
C ALA A 210 11.26 31.97 -20.56
N TYR A 211 9.94 31.98 -20.34
CA TYR A 211 8.94 31.61 -21.34
C TYR A 211 7.76 32.59 -21.29
N PRO A 212 7.82 33.73 -22.02
CA PRO A 212 6.67 34.61 -22.13
C PRO A 212 5.54 33.87 -22.87
N PRO A 213 4.26 34.02 -22.45
CA PRO A 213 3.14 33.45 -23.17
C PRO A 213 3.08 34.09 -24.57
N ASN A 214 3.10 33.26 -25.62
CA ASN A 214 2.84 33.71 -26.98
C ASN A 214 1.45 34.36 -27.02
N ARG A 215 1.40 35.58 -27.59
CA ARG A 215 0.16 36.30 -27.88
C ARG A 215 -0.69 35.58 -28.93
#